data_AF-V5GCX9-F1
#
_entry.id   AF-V5GCX9-F1
#
_cell.length_a   1.000
_cell.length_b   1.000
_cell.length_c   1.000
_cell.angle_alpha   90.00
_cell.angle_beta   90.00
_cell.angle_gamma   90.00
#
_symmetry.space_group_name_H-M   'P 1'
#
loop_
_entity.id
_entity.type
_entity.pdbx_description
1 polymer ?
#
loop_
_entity_poly.entity_id
_entity_poly.type
_entity_poly.pdbx_seq_one_letter_code
_entity_poly.pdbx_strand_id
1 'polypeptide(L)'
;YQINAVDMSGTSRLKRSKKRIESGIHGKEYERKVLALVALKCFLDEDIKDFWILSNTREVDKFDDIILLTEHCNGKENLFMMQIKHKDEEKIRPVVAEKLDGTDKSLGLKLYEEAFFKIMQNKKFLDMHEISSETEIFFILFNNCTVNQEIVSENIGFCSKKPERFINTSLNQES
;
A
#
# COMPACT_ATOMS: atom_id res chain seq x y z
N TYR A 1 9.34 24.41 0.91
CA TYR A 1 9.21 23.07 0.34
C TYR A 1 7.75 22.81 0.04
N GLN A 2 7.44 22.42 -1.19
CA GLN A 2 6.07 22.31 -1.69
C GLN A 2 5.70 20.83 -1.76
N ILE A 3 4.78 20.37 -0.92
CA ILE A 3 4.28 18.99 -0.95
C ILE A 3 3.29 18.88 -2.12
N ASN A 4 3.69 18.18 -3.18
CA ASN A 4 2.84 17.95 -4.35
C ASN A 4 2.13 16.60 -4.22
N ALA A 5 1.03 16.56 -3.46
CA ALA A 5 0.13 15.41 -3.42
C ALA A 5 -1.04 15.64 -4.40
N VAL A 6 -1.19 14.77 -5.40
CA VAL A 6 -2.26 14.87 -6.42
C VAL A 6 -3.21 13.67 -6.30
N ASP A 7 -4.46 13.93 -5.88
CA ASP A 7 -5.56 12.95 -5.89
C ASP A 7 -6.32 13.06 -7.21
N MET A 8 -6.27 12.01 -8.05
CA MET A 8 -6.93 11.98 -9.36
C MET A 8 -8.31 11.28 -9.35
N SER A 9 -8.93 11.06 -8.18
CA SER A 9 -10.16 10.26 -8.06
C SER A 9 -11.47 10.92 -8.55
N GLY A 10 -11.40 12.06 -9.24
CA GLY A 10 -12.55 12.77 -9.79
C GLY A 10 -13.02 12.26 -11.14
N THR A 11 -13.95 11.29 -11.19
CA THR A 11 -15.12 11.29 -12.11
C THR A 11 -16.07 10.10 -11.89
N SER A 12 -17.26 10.45 -11.39
CA SER A 12 -18.58 9.79 -11.41
C SER A 12 -18.75 8.33 -11.88
N ARG A 13 -19.30 7.48 -11.00
CA ARG A 13 -20.35 6.49 -11.35
C ARG A 13 -21.43 6.43 -10.27
N LEU A 14 -22.59 7.00 -10.58
CA LEU A 14 -23.83 6.92 -9.79
C LEU A 14 -24.48 5.53 -9.89
N LYS A 15 -25.18 5.17 -8.81
CA LYS A 15 -25.89 3.90 -8.50
C LYS A 15 -25.03 2.80 -7.88
N ARG A 16 -24.63 2.97 -6.61
CA ARG A 16 -24.31 1.86 -5.70
C ARG A 16 -25.21 1.95 -4.45
N SER A 17 -25.66 0.80 -3.95
CA SER A 17 -26.59 0.68 -2.82
C SER A 17 -26.04 1.33 -1.54
N LYS A 18 -26.91 1.92 -0.70
CA LYS A 18 -26.56 2.65 0.54
C LYS A 18 -25.47 1.97 1.39
N LYS A 19 -25.56 0.65 1.59
CA LYS A 19 -24.59 -0.15 2.39
C LYS A 19 -23.18 -0.19 1.80
N ARG A 20 -23.05 -0.03 0.48
CA ARG A 20 -21.77 0.03 -0.24
C ARG A 20 -21.17 1.45 -0.27
N ILE A 21 -22.01 2.47 -0.02
CA ILE A 21 -21.59 3.86 0.08
C ILE A 21 -20.84 4.06 1.41
N GLU A 22 -21.43 3.59 2.52
CA GLU A 22 -20.81 3.69 3.86
C GLU A 22 -19.49 2.92 3.96
N SER A 23 -19.44 1.66 3.50
CA SER A 23 -18.18 0.88 3.49
C SER A 23 -17.12 1.48 2.57
N GLY A 24 -17.54 2.11 1.46
CA GLY A 24 -16.64 2.80 0.55
C GLY A 24 -16.07 4.10 1.12
N ILE A 25 -16.80 4.77 2.01
CA ILE A 25 -16.31 5.96 2.72
C ILE A 25 -15.24 5.56 3.74
N HIS A 26 -15.48 4.50 4.52
CA HIS A 26 -14.53 4.03 5.54
C HIS A 26 -13.21 3.55 4.93
N GLY A 27 -13.25 2.80 3.82
CA GLY A 27 -12.05 2.38 3.10
C GLY A 27 -11.22 3.57 2.60
N LYS A 28 -11.88 4.57 2.00
CA LYS A 28 -11.21 5.79 1.53
C LYS A 28 -10.63 6.64 2.66
N GLU A 29 -11.33 6.75 3.79
CA GLU A 29 -10.80 7.44 4.97
C GLU A 29 -9.58 6.72 5.54
N TYR A 30 -9.61 5.39 5.57
CA TYR A 30 -8.47 4.58 5.98
C TYR A 30 -7.25 4.80 5.05
N GLU A 31 -7.45 4.73 3.73
CA GLU A 31 -6.42 5.01 2.73
C GLU A 31 -5.83 6.42 2.90
N ARG A 32 -6.67 7.44 3.12
CA ARG A 32 -6.21 8.81 3.39
C ARG A 32 -5.40 8.94 4.67
N LYS A 33 -5.79 8.25 5.74
CA LYS A 33 -5.04 8.24 7.01
C LYS A 33 -3.67 7.59 6.82
N VAL A 34 -3.60 6.47 6.09
CA VAL A 34 -2.33 5.80 5.75
C VAL A 34 -1.47 6.73 4.89
N LEU A 35 -2.04 7.35 3.86
CA LEU A 35 -1.36 8.30 2.99
C LEU A 35 -0.75 9.47 3.80
N ALA A 36 -1.54 10.08 4.68
CA ALA A 36 -1.09 11.17 5.54
C ALA A 36 0.03 10.72 6.48
N LEU A 37 -0.08 9.53 7.07
CA LEU A 37 0.94 8.96 7.94
C LEU A 37 2.25 8.71 7.18
N VAL A 38 2.18 8.12 5.98
CA VAL A 38 3.35 7.88 5.12
C VAL A 38 4.03 9.19 4.76
N ALA A 39 3.26 10.19 4.30
CA ALA A 39 3.80 11.51 3.97
C ALA A 39 4.48 12.18 5.16
N LEU A 40 3.86 12.13 6.35
CA LEU A 40 4.46 12.65 7.59
C LEU A 40 5.74 11.91 7.96
N LYS A 41 5.78 10.58 7.78
CA LYS A 41 6.98 9.79 8.04
C LYS A 41 8.12 10.17 7.11
N CYS A 42 7.85 10.28 5.81
CA CYS A 42 8.87 10.72 4.85
C CYS A 42 9.35 12.15 5.15
N PHE A 43 8.45 13.05 5.52
CA PHE A 43 8.80 14.43 5.86
C PHE A 43 9.67 14.55 7.12
N LEU A 44 9.50 13.64 8.07
CA LEU A 44 10.23 13.65 9.35
C LEU A 44 11.49 12.79 9.33
N ASP A 45 11.76 12.07 8.25
CA ASP A 45 12.93 11.21 8.11
C ASP A 45 14.10 12.02 7.53
N GLU A 46 15.14 12.24 8.32
CA GLU A 46 16.31 13.04 7.92
C GLU A 46 17.12 12.37 6.79
N ASP A 47 16.98 11.04 6.61
CA ASP A 47 17.64 10.33 5.52
C ASP A 47 16.92 10.50 4.18
N ILE A 48 15.67 10.97 4.18
CA ILE A 48 14.88 11.26 2.98
C ILE A 48 15.10 12.72 2.59
N LYS A 49 15.71 12.92 1.43
CA LYS A 49 15.96 14.24 0.84
C LYS A 49 14.70 14.80 0.20
N ASP A 50 13.98 13.98 -0.56
CA ASP A 50 12.73 14.36 -1.21
C ASP A 50 11.83 13.13 -1.43
N PHE A 51 10.53 13.35 -1.66
CA PHE A 51 9.59 12.28 -1.94
C PHE A 51 8.38 12.72 -2.77
N TRP A 52 7.84 11.78 -3.55
CA TRP A 52 6.64 11.97 -4.36
C TRP A 52 5.63 10.88 -4.05
N ILE A 53 4.35 11.25 -3.98
CA ILE A 53 3.27 10.30 -3.74
C ILE A 53 2.20 10.43 -4.82
N LEU A 54 1.84 9.28 -5.40
CA LEU A 54 0.70 9.11 -6.28
C LEU A 54 -0.30 8.13 -5.63
N SER A 55 -1.58 8.30 -5.92
CA SER A 55 -2.63 7.38 -5.44
C SER A 55 -3.68 7.16 -6.52
N ASN A 56 -4.31 5.98 -6.50
CA ASN A 56 -5.38 5.57 -7.40
C ASN A 56 -5.03 5.69 -8.90
N THR A 57 -3.78 5.42 -9.30
CA THR A 57 -3.39 5.45 -10.72
C THR A 57 -3.67 4.13 -11.42
N ARG A 58 -4.31 4.19 -12.60
CA ARG A 58 -4.65 3.00 -13.39
C ARG A 58 -3.44 2.34 -14.05
N GLU A 59 -2.27 2.93 -13.92
CA GLU A 59 -1.05 2.55 -14.64
C GLU A 59 -0.34 1.35 -14.00
N VAL A 60 -0.59 1.06 -12.72
CA VAL A 60 0.12 0.02 -11.94
C VAL A 60 -0.79 -1.12 -11.42
N ASP A 61 -1.81 -1.47 -12.22
CA ASP A 61 -2.74 -2.60 -11.99
C ASP A 61 -3.26 -2.72 -10.53
N LYS A 62 -2.70 -3.63 -9.73
CA LYS A 62 -3.16 -3.95 -8.37
C LYS A 62 -2.45 -3.19 -7.25
N PHE A 63 -1.41 -2.43 -7.56
CA PHE A 63 -0.62 -1.71 -6.56
C PHE A 63 -0.83 -0.21 -6.68
N ASP A 64 -2.08 0.20 -6.90
CA ASP A 64 -2.48 1.54 -7.27
C ASP A 64 -2.89 2.42 -6.09
N ASP A 65 -3.16 1.86 -4.91
CA ASP A 65 -3.67 2.64 -3.78
C ASP A 65 -2.68 3.75 -3.36
N ILE A 66 -1.41 3.39 -3.16
CA ILE A 66 -0.35 4.36 -2.87
C ILE A 66 0.94 3.95 -3.60
N ILE A 67 1.50 4.87 -4.37
CA ILE A 67 2.84 4.79 -4.94
C ILE A 67 3.68 5.89 -4.31
N LEU A 68 4.79 5.52 -3.70
CA LEU A 68 5.72 6.43 -3.05
C LEU A 68 7.09 6.27 -3.70
N LEU A 69 7.63 7.35 -4.26
CA LEU A 69 9.04 7.45 -4.63
C LEU A 69 9.76 8.26 -3.54
N THR A 70 10.87 7.74 -3.03
CA THR A 70 11.73 8.46 -2.08
C THR A 70 13.13 8.62 -2.66
N GLU A 71 13.68 9.83 -2.61
CA GLU A 71 15.09 10.12 -2.86
C GLU A 71 15.79 10.30 -1.51
N HIS A 72 16.82 9.50 -1.25
CA HIS A 72 17.60 9.58 -0.02
C HIS A 72 18.81 10.51 -0.16
N CYS A 73 19.32 11.02 0.96
CA CYS A 73 20.48 11.90 1.00
C CYS A 73 21.76 11.29 0.38
N ASN A 74 21.86 9.96 0.33
CA ASN A 74 22.96 9.24 -0.32
C ASN A 74 22.75 9.02 -1.84
N GLY A 75 21.68 9.58 -2.43
CA GLY A 75 21.31 9.43 -3.83
C GLY A 75 20.58 8.13 -4.15
N LYS A 76 20.28 7.28 -3.16
CA LYS A 76 19.48 6.07 -3.37
C LYS A 76 18.01 6.43 -3.58
N GLU A 77 17.40 5.80 -4.57
CA GLU A 77 15.96 5.92 -4.81
C GLU A 77 15.24 4.61 -4.50
N ASN A 78 14.07 4.72 -3.87
CA ASN A 78 13.19 3.59 -3.62
C ASN A 78 11.78 3.91 -4.13
N LEU A 79 11.17 2.97 -4.85
CA LEU A 79 9.80 3.04 -5.34
C LEU A 79 8.95 2.00 -4.63
N PHE A 80 8.03 2.45 -3.78
CA PHE A 80 7.09 1.60 -3.07
C PHE A 80 5.73 1.64 -3.75
N MET A 81 5.27 0.50 -4.26
CA MET A 81 3.93 0.33 -4.82
C MET A 81 3.08 -0.48 -3.84
N MET A 82 1.99 0.11 -3.35
CA MET A 82 1.26 -0.42 -2.21
C MET A 82 -0.21 -0.67 -2.55
N GLN A 83 -0.71 -1.83 -2.13
CA GLN A 83 -2.13 -2.12 -2.03
C GLN A 83 -2.51 -2.23 -0.56
N ILE A 84 -3.54 -1.49 -0.17
CA ILE A 84 -4.15 -1.48 1.15
C ILE A 84 -5.45 -2.28 1.11
N LYS A 85 -5.50 -3.38 1.86
CA LYS A 85 -6.71 -4.17 2.09
C LYS A 85 -7.15 -4.06 3.54
N HIS A 86 -8.11 -3.19 3.79
CA HIS A 86 -8.75 -3.06 5.10
C HIS A 86 -10.05 -3.88 5.14
N LYS A 87 -10.22 -4.71 6.18
CA LYS A 87 -11.51 -5.29 6.55
C LYS A 87 -12.02 -4.61 7.81
N ASP A 88 -13.31 -4.23 7.82
CA ASP A 88 -13.99 -3.69 9.00
C ASP A 88 -13.79 -4.63 10.20
N GLU A 89 -13.60 -4.07 11.39
CA GLU A 89 -13.31 -4.81 12.64
C GLU A 89 -14.32 -5.92 12.93
N GLU A 90 -15.61 -5.68 12.69
CA GLU A 90 -16.70 -6.66 12.84
C GLU A 90 -16.59 -7.87 11.88
N LYS A 91 -15.72 -7.78 10.86
CA LYS A 91 -15.52 -8.79 9.80
C LYS A 91 -14.09 -9.32 9.75
N ILE A 92 -13.24 -8.98 10.72
CA ILE A 92 -11.88 -9.53 10.81
C ILE A 92 -11.98 -10.99 11.23
N ARG A 93 -12.15 -11.87 10.24
CA ARG A 93 -11.95 -13.31 10.38
C ARG A 93 -10.53 -13.64 9.90
N PRO A 94 -9.82 -14.53 10.59
CA PRO A 94 -8.53 -15.02 10.12
C PRO A 94 -8.65 -15.53 8.69
N VAL A 95 -7.68 -15.17 7.86
CA VAL A 95 -7.57 -15.67 6.49
C VAL A 95 -6.77 -16.97 6.57
N VAL A 96 -7.33 -18.05 6.05
CA VAL A 96 -6.61 -19.33 5.94
C VAL A 96 -5.53 -19.17 4.87
N ALA A 97 -4.29 -19.61 5.15
CA ALA A 97 -3.17 -19.42 4.23
C ALA A 97 -3.43 -19.99 2.82
N GLU A 98 -4.16 -21.10 2.68
CA GLU A 98 -4.60 -21.65 1.39
C GLU A 98 -5.36 -20.63 0.52
N LYS A 99 -6.17 -19.75 1.14
CA LYS A 99 -6.89 -18.70 0.41
C LYS A 99 -5.98 -17.62 -0.14
N LEU A 100 -4.77 -17.48 0.40
CA LEU A 100 -3.73 -16.60 -0.11
C LEU A 100 -3.05 -17.22 -1.34
N ASP A 101 -2.94 -18.55 -1.45
CA ASP A 101 -2.31 -19.25 -2.59
C ASP A 101 -3.21 -19.33 -3.84
N GLY A 102 -4.42 -18.80 -3.74
CA GLY A 102 -5.41 -18.82 -4.82
C GLY A 102 -5.43 -17.56 -5.69
N THR A 103 -6.44 -17.53 -6.56
CA THR A 103 -6.85 -16.34 -7.34
C THR A 103 -8.03 -15.62 -6.71
N ASP A 104 -8.22 -15.76 -5.39
CA ASP A 104 -9.27 -15.07 -4.66
C ASP A 104 -9.12 -13.55 -4.89
N LYS A 105 -10.17 -12.92 -5.45
CA LYS A 105 -10.14 -11.51 -5.83
C LYS A 105 -9.88 -10.55 -4.67
N SER A 106 -10.03 -11.00 -3.43
CA SER A 106 -9.79 -10.17 -2.24
C SER A 106 -8.34 -10.21 -1.75
N LEU A 107 -7.69 -11.38 -1.73
CA LEU A 107 -6.40 -11.59 -1.07
C LEU A 107 -5.49 -12.64 -1.75
N GLY A 108 -5.90 -13.21 -2.88
CA GLY A 108 -5.11 -14.22 -3.60
C GLY A 108 -3.81 -13.62 -4.15
N LEU A 109 -2.67 -14.12 -3.66
CA LEU A 109 -1.34 -13.64 -3.98
C LEU A 109 -0.99 -13.79 -5.47
N LYS A 110 -1.56 -14.80 -6.16
CA LYS A 110 -1.35 -15.00 -7.60
C LYS A 110 -1.76 -13.79 -8.44
N LEU A 111 -2.82 -13.08 -8.04
CA LEU A 111 -3.24 -11.87 -8.75
C LEU A 111 -2.24 -10.73 -8.60
N TYR A 112 -1.56 -10.65 -7.45
CA TYR A 112 -0.53 -9.65 -7.18
C TYR A 112 0.80 -10.03 -7.82
N GLU A 113 1.12 -11.32 -7.89
CA GLU A 113 2.26 -11.84 -8.64
C GLU A 113 2.13 -11.54 -10.15
N GLU A 114 0.96 -11.78 -10.74
CA GLU A 114 0.69 -11.40 -12.13
C GLU A 114 0.83 -9.89 -12.36
N ALA A 115 0.32 -9.08 -11.42
CA ALA A 115 0.45 -7.62 -11.49
C ALA A 115 1.92 -7.18 -11.39
N PHE A 116 2.69 -7.78 -10.49
CA PHE A 116 4.12 -7.57 -10.35
C PHE A 116 4.84 -7.80 -11.69
N PHE A 117 4.64 -8.96 -12.32
CA PHE A 117 5.30 -9.27 -13.59
C PHE A 117 4.91 -8.30 -14.70
N LYS A 118 3.63 -7.90 -14.79
CA LYS A 118 3.18 -6.92 -15.77
C LYS A 118 3.84 -5.57 -15.57
N ILE A 119 3.94 -5.10 -14.32
CA ILE A 119 4.55 -3.80 -14.00
C ILE A 119 6.04 -3.83 -14.33
N MET A 120 6.75 -4.89 -13.93
CA MET A 120 8.18 -5.04 -14.23
C MET A 120 8.48 -5.15 -15.73
N GLN A 121 7.53 -5.67 -16.54
CA GLN A 121 7.65 -5.69 -18.00
C GLN A 121 7.22 -4.36 -18.65
N ASN A 122 6.40 -3.56 -17.97
CA ASN A 122 5.87 -2.30 -18.47
C ASN A 122 6.79 -1.12 -18.16
N LYS A 123 7.88 -1.00 -18.93
CA LYS A 123 8.84 0.11 -18.81
C LYS A 123 8.20 1.49 -19.01
N LYS A 124 7.08 1.58 -19.73
CA LYS A 124 6.42 2.85 -20.05
C LYS A 124 6.05 3.65 -18.80
N PHE A 125 5.61 3.00 -17.73
CA PHE A 125 5.29 3.68 -16.48
C PHE A 125 6.55 4.29 -15.85
N LEU A 126 7.63 3.49 -15.77
CA LEU A 126 8.91 3.94 -15.22
C LEU A 126 9.49 5.10 -16.04
N ASP A 127 9.50 4.96 -17.37
CA ASP A 127 10.02 5.98 -18.28
C ASP A 127 9.23 7.30 -18.19
N MET A 128 7.90 7.21 -18.10
CA MET A 128 7.03 8.39 -18.05
C MET A 128 7.17 9.20 -16.75
N HIS A 129 7.50 8.53 -15.65
CA HIS A 129 7.73 9.16 -14.35
C HIS A 129 9.23 9.33 -14.03
N GLU A 130 10.09 9.19 -15.04
CA GLU A 130 11.54 9.39 -14.95
C GLU A 130 12.22 8.53 -13.84
N ILE A 131 11.67 7.34 -13.59
CA ILE A 131 12.21 6.41 -12.58
C ILE A 131 13.50 5.77 -13.12
N SER A 132 14.59 5.91 -12.37
CA SER A 132 15.90 5.33 -12.72
C SER A 132 15.85 3.80 -12.80
N SER A 133 16.70 3.21 -13.65
CA SER A 133 16.89 1.75 -13.68
C SER A 133 17.54 1.20 -12.41
N GLU A 134 18.19 2.06 -11.63
CA GLU A 134 18.84 1.72 -10.37
C GLU A 134 17.90 1.86 -9.16
N THR A 135 16.67 2.37 -9.35
CA THR A 135 15.68 2.51 -8.29
C THR A 135 15.27 1.14 -7.76
N GLU A 136 15.35 0.93 -6.45
CA GLU A 136 14.84 -0.30 -5.83
C GLU A 136 13.31 -0.26 -5.77
N ILE A 137 12.65 -1.29 -6.32
CA ILE A 137 11.19 -1.34 -6.39
C ILE A 137 10.63 -2.35 -5.38
N PHE A 138 9.71 -1.89 -4.55
CA PHE A 138 9.05 -2.67 -3.52
C PHE A 138 7.55 -2.79 -3.81
N PHE A 139 7.01 -3.99 -3.71
CA PHE A 139 5.58 -4.27 -3.85
C PHE A 139 5.03 -4.70 -2.50
N ILE A 140 4.11 -3.91 -1.94
CA ILE A 140 3.63 -4.10 -0.57
C ILE A 140 2.13 -4.35 -0.60
N LEU A 141 1.71 -5.49 -0.04
CA LEU A 141 0.31 -5.76 0.27
C LEU A 141 0.08 -5.55 1.77
N PHE A 142 -0.48 -4.40 2.14
CA PHE A 142 -0.82 -4.11 3.52
C PHE A 142 -2.23 -4.61 3.84
N ASN A 143 -2.38 -5.44 4.88
CA ASN A 143 -3.69 -5.87 5.34
C ASN A 143 -3.77 -5.94 6.87
N ASN A 144 -4.98 -5.78 7.41
CA ASN A 144 -5.25 -5.85 8.85
C ASN A 144 -5.81 -7.22 9.30
N CYS A 145 -5.68 -8.25 8.47
CA CYS A 145 -6.17 -9.58 8.79
C CYS A 145 -5.07 -10.41 9.44
N THR A 146 -5.44 -11.21 10.44
CA THR A 146 -4.56 -12.30 10.88
C THR A 146 -4.61 -13.42 9.84
N VAL A 147 -3.46 -14.08 9.63
CA VAL A 147 -3.37 -15.27 8.79
C VAL A 147 -3.32 -16.48 9.71
N ASN A 148 -4.27 -17.41 9.55
CA ASN A 148 -4.16 -18.71 10.19
C ASN A 148 -3.18 -19.58 9.40
N GLN A 149 -2.06 -19.92 10.04
CA GLN A 149 -0.96 -20.70 9.47
C GLN A 149 -1.09 -22.21 9.75
N GLU A 150 -2.13 -22.66 10.47
CA GLU A 150 -2.34 -24.08 10.81
C GLU A 150 -2.58 -24.96 9.57
N ILE A 151 -3.12 -24.39 8.50
CA ILE A 151 -3.26 -25.04 7.19
C ILE A 151 -2.19 -24.42 6.28
N VAL A 152 -1.06 -25.10 6.17
CA VAL A 152 0.12 -24.60 5.46
C VAL A 152 -0.05 -24.83 3.95
N SER A 153 0.04 -23.76 3.15
CA SER A 153 0.35 -23.89 1.72
C SER A 153 1.87 -24.03 1.58
N GLU A 154 2.32 -25.01 0.79
CA GLU A 154 3.75 -25.26 0.53
C GLU A 154 4.43 -24.09 -0.22
N ASN A 155 3.64 -23.22 -0.85
CA ASN A 155 4.14 -22.12 -1.68
C ASN A 155 4.34 -20.80 -0.91
N ILE A 156 3.90 -20.74 0.35
CA ILE A 156 3.90 -19.49 1.13
C ILE A 156 4.77 -19.66 2.38
N GLY A 157 5.89 -18.93 2.39
CA GLY A 157 6.73 -18.77 3.58
C GLY A 157 6.17 -17.70 4.50
N PHE A 158 6.07 -18.02 5.80
CA PHE A 158 5.70 -17.05 6.83
C PHE A 158 6.92 -16.68 7.68
N CYS A 159 7.10 -15.38 7.91
CA CYS A 159 8.08 -14.85 8.85
C CYS A 159 7.36 -13.90 9.82
N SER A 160 7.68 -14.00 11.11
CA SER A 160 7.25 -13.01 12.10
C SER A 160 8.43 -12.15 12.50
N LYS A 161 8.26 -10.83 12.40
CA LYS A 161 9.13 -9.86 13.06
C LYS A 161 8.37 -9.27 14.23
N LYS A 162 9.01 -9.16 15.40
CA LYS A 162 8.44 -8.36 16.49
C LYS A 162 8.30 -6.94 15.95
N PRO A 163 7.10 -6.33 15.99
CA PRO A 163 6.96 -4.95 15.59
C PRO A 163 7.89 -4.12 16.48
N GLU A 164 8.75 -3.33 15.86
CA GLU A 164 9.37 -2.22 16.56
C GLU A 164 8.19 -1.37 17.07
N ARG A 165 8.11 -1.22 18.40
CA ARG A 165 6.96 -0.55 19.00
C ARG A 165 6.86 0.85 18.40
N PHE A 166 5.74 1.15 17.75
CA PHE A 166 5.40 2.52 17.40
C PHE A 166 5.42 3.34 18.69
N ILE A 167 6.22 4.41 18.71
CA ILE A 167 6.22 5.35 19.83
C ILE A 167 4.86 6.03 19.82
N ASN A 168 4.05 5.73 20.85
CA ASN A 168 2.81 6.43 21.06
C ASN A 168 3.12 7.85 21.58
N THR A 169 3.15 8.83 20.68
CA THR A 169 3.40 10.24 21.02
C THR A 169 2.20 10.92 21.68
N SER A 170 1.02 10.30 21.69
CA SER A 170 -0.17 10.85 22.37
C SER A 170 -0.07 10.81 23.90
N LEU A 171 0.89 10.06 24.45
CA LEU A 171 1.14 9.96 25.88
C LEU A 171 2.23 10.93 26.37
N ASN A 172 2.91 11.66 25.47
CA ASN A 172 3.90 12.68 25.83
C ASN A 172 3.28 14.08 25.93
N GLN A 173 2.07 14.17 26.49
CA GLN A 173 1.51 15.44 26.98
C GLN A 173 1.69 15.49 28.50
N GLU A 174 2.94 15.49 28.97
CA GLU A 174 3.25 16.04 30.28
C GLU A 174 3.89 17.42 30.06
N SER A 175 3.34 18.39 30.79
CA SER A 175 3.55 19.83 30.69
C SER A 175 4.88 20.24 31.31
#